data_AF-A0A6N2EV54-F1
#
_entry.id   AF-A0A6N2EV54-F1
#
_cell.length_a   1.000
_cell.length_b   1.000
_cell.length_c   1.000
_cell.angle_alpha   90.00
_cell.angle_beta   90.00
_cell.angle_gamma   90.00
#
_symmetry.space_group_name_H-M   'P 1'
#
loop_
_entity.id
_entity.type
_entity.pdbx_description
1 polymer ?
#
loop_
_entity_poly.entity_id
_entity_poly.type
_entity_poly.pdbx_seq_one_letter_code
_entity_poly.pdbx_strand_id
1 'polypeptide(L)'
;MWRVLGWSVSRLALPAVRASKKLCIGFQPGCRGSIVLQFSKYQGLGNDFLMVDGRATAPGDDSLGLTPERIRRLCDRRFGVGADGVILALPPQADGELRMRIFNADGSEPEMCGNGIRCLARFLADSDGDAAGRRWSVETLAGRIVPELQADGTIRVDMGAPFLDPEAVPTTLALGEAGIPQGTLELEGEALAVGAAGMGNPHVVVPVDDVAAVDLERLGAALEVHPAFPARTNVHFVQVLAPDHLVMRVWERGAGPTLACGTGACATLVVCHRLGLAERRARLELPGGPLEIDWDPAGDHLFMSGPAEAVFDAVVTPALWGEDPQTAERDTPAPAAPAPAPAASAAAASAEPGSAAEAAAIDCATACVNGCIRPDACPSAEARSRVEALLSGSSLDDLVAMATNSLEARTRARFEREMGRPLE
;
A
#
# COMPACT_ATOMS: atom_id res chain seq x y z
N MET A 1 60.41 -20.73 -3.61
CA MET A 1 60.14 -21.18 -2.22
C MET A 1 59.49 -19.98 -1.54
N TRP A 2 58.19 -19.85 -1.27
CA TRP A 2 57.14 -20.81 -0.94
C TRP A 2 55.76 -20.33 -1.46
N ARG A 3 55.11 -21.23 -2.22
CA ARG A 3 53.68 -21.62 -2.22
C ARG A 3 52.57 -20.62 -1.83
N VAL A 4 51.76 -20.37 -2.86
CA VAL A 4 50.34 -19.99 -2.86
C VAL A 4 49.50 -20.99 -2.03
N LEU A 5 48.65 -20.48 -1.14
CA LEU A 5 47.48 -21.18 -0.60
C LEU A 5 46.25 -20.33 -0.95
N GLY A 6 45.49 -20.80 -1.93
CA GLY A 6 44.21 -20.23 -2.30
C GLY A 6 43.16 -20.57 -1.24
N TRP A 7 42.39 -19.56 -0.83
CA TRP A 7 41.15 -19.77 -0.11
C TRP A 7 40.00 -19.55 -1.10
N SER A 8 39.33 -20.67 -1.40
CA SER A 8 38.04 -20.73 -2.05
C SER A 8 37.00 -20.05 -1.15
N VAL A 9 36.46 -18.91 -1.59
CA VAL A 9 35.25 -18.35 -0.98
C VAL A 9 34.06 -19.15 -1.50
N SER A 10 33.81 -20.29 -0.86
CA SER A 10 32.52 -20.95 -0.97
C SER A 10 31.48 -19.98 -0.39
N ARG A 11 30.60 -19.45 -1.24
CA ARG A 11 29.39 -18.73 -0.81
C ARG A 11 28.59 -19.70 0.05
N LEU A 12 28.70 -19.56 1.38
CA LEU A 12 27.72 -20.09 2.30
C LEU A 12 26.41 -19.35 2.00
N ALA A 13 25.52 -20.05 1.30
CA ALA A 13 24.12 -19.67 1.22
C ALA A 13 23.58 -19.62 2.65
N LEU A 14 23.25 -18.41 3.11
CA LEU A 14 22.43 -18.22 4.30
C LEU A 14 21.06 -18.87 4.01
N PRO A 15 20.55 -19.76 4.88
CA PRO A 15 19.21 -20.29 4.70
C PRO A 15 18.21 -19.14 4.78
N ALA A 16 17.30 -19.09 3.81
CA ALA A 16 16.19 -18.16 3.79
C ALA A 16 15.46 -18.21 5.14
N VAL A 17 15.45 -17.09 5.85
CA VAL A 17 14.60 -16.91 7.02
C VAL A 17 13.17 -17.02 6.53
N ARG A 18 12.55 -18.18 6.76
CA ARG A 18 11.10 -18.36 6.59
C ARG A 18 10.41 -17.33 7.49
N ALA A 19 9.88 -16.28 6.89
CA ALA A 19 8.90 -15.41 7.52
C ALA A 19 7.59 -16.17 7.69
N SER A 20 7.54 -17.12 8.64
CA SER A 20 6.28 -17.65 9.15
C SER A 20 5.76 -16.70 10.22
N LYS A 21 5.10 -15.62 9.78
CA LYS A 21 4.20 -14.83 10.64
C LYS A 21 2.84 -14.70 9.95
N LYS A 22 2.12 -15.82 9.90
CA LYS A 22 0.66 -15.81 9.76
C LYS A 22 0.09 -15.40 11.12
N LEU A 23 -0.22 -14.13 11.31
CA LEU A 23 -1.17 -13.72 12.35
C LEU A 23 -2.48 -13.39 11.65
N CYS A 24 -3.41 -14.33 11.77
CA CYS A 24 -4.73 -14.27 11.18
C CYS A 24 -5.51 -13.05 11.70
N ILE A 25 -6.35 -12.46 10.85
CA ILE A 25 -7.57 -11.79 11.29
C ILE A 25 -8.45 -12.91 11.89
N GLY A 26 -8.25 -13.21 13.17
CA GLY A 26 -8.91 -14.31 13.86
C GLY A 26 -10.19 -13.84 14.54
N PHE A 27 -11.33 -14.06 13.91
CA PHE A 27 -12.61 -14.11 14.61
C PHE A 27 -12.64 -15.40 15.46
N GLN A 28 -12.21 -15.34 16.71
CA GLN A 28 -12.47 -16.43 17.66
C GLN A 28 -13.85 -16.22 18.31
N PRO A 29 -14.79 -17.17 18.19
CA PRO A 29 -16.08 -17.05 18.84
C PRO A 29 -15.89 -17.24 20.35
N GLY A 30 -15.85 -16.12 21.09
CA GLY A 30 -15.73 -16.11 22.55
C GLY A 30 -14.79 -15.04 23.12
N CYS A 31 -13.88 -14.48 22.33
CA CYS A 31 -13.06 -13.34 22.74
C CYS A 31 -13.71 -12.03 22.27
N ARG A 32 -14.15 -11.17 23.21
CA ARG A 32 -14.41 -9.75 22.94
C ARG A 32 -13.06 -9.02 22.80
N GLY A 33 -12.29 -9.39 21.78
CA GLY A 33 -10.98 -8.79 21.48
C GLY A 33 -11.17 -7.61 20.54
N SER A 34 -10.58 -6.47 20.88
CA SER A 34 -10.54 -5.29 20.02
C SER A 34 -9.97 -5.66 18.63
N ILE A 35 -10.65 -5.30 17.55
CA ILE A 35 -10.18 -5.53 16.20
C ILE A 35 -8.97 -4.62 15.95
N VAL A 36 -7.82 -5.25 15.76
CA VAL A 36 -6.56 -4.58 15.45
C VAL A 36 -6.30 -4.74 13.96
N LEU A 37 -6.29 -3.63 13.20
CA LEU A 37 -5.92 -3.67 11.78
C LEU A 37 -4.40 -3.60 11.63
N GLN A 38 -3.80 -4.64 11.05
CA GLN A 38 -2.41 -4.62 10.58
C GLN A 38 -2.36 -4.31 9.09
N PHE A 39 -1.37 -3.54 8.67
CA PHE A 39 -1.15 -3.21 7.27
C PHE A 39 0.34 -2.97 6.97
N SER A 40 0.68 -3.00 5.69
CA SER A 40 1.98 -2.59 5.19
C SER A 40 1.80 -1.42 4.22
N LYS A 41 2.55 -0.34 4.40
CA LYS A 41 2.49 0.82 3.50
C LYS A 41 3.46 0.64 2.34
N TYR A 42 2.95 0.80 1.13
CA TYR A 42 3.72 0.73 -0.12
C TYR A 42 3.52 2.00 -0.94
N GLN A 43 4.43 2.26 -1.87
CA GLN A 43 4.29 3.32 -2.87
C GLN A 43 4.76 2.86 -4.25
N GLY A 44 4.10 3.37 -5.29
CA GLY A 44 4.53 3.24 -6.68
C GLY A 44 4.65 4.61 -7.31
N LEU A 45 5.87 5.13 -7.43
CA LEU A 45 6.17 6.47 -7.96
C LEU A 45 5.43 7.61 -7.22
N GLY A 46 5.41 7.51 -5.89
CA GLY A 46 4.79 8.51 -5.00
C GLY A 46 3.30 8.28 -4.73
N ASN A 47 2.62 7.45 -5.53
CA ASN A 47 1.23 7.05 -5.25
C ASN A 47 1.23 5.95 -4.19
N ASP A 48 0.71 6.25 -3.01
CA ASP A 48 0.95 5.48 -1.78
C ASP A 48 -0.31 4.79 -1.23
N PHE A 49 -0.17 3.54 -0.79
CA PHE A 49 -1.28 2.68 -0.41
C PHE A 49 -1.03 1.94 0.90
N LEU A 50 -2.11 1.64 1.62
CA LEU A 50 -2.09 0.72 2.76
C LEU A 50 -2.50 -0.68 2.28
N MET A 51 -1.58 -1.63 2.27
CA MET A 51 -1.82 -3.03 1.94
C MET A 51 -2.35 -3.79 3.15
N VAL A 52 -3.49 -4.46 2.99
CA VAL A 52 -4.08 -5.30 4.03
C VAL A 52 -4.25 -6.72 3.48
N ASP A 53 -3.69 -7.68 4.21
CA ASP A 53 -3.79 -9.10 3.84
C ASP A 53 -5.07 -9.71 4.42
N GLY A 54 -6.06 -9.88 3.55
CA GLY A 54 -7.29 -10.59 3.83
C GLY A 54 -7.32 -12.00 3.24
N ARG A 55 -6.21 -12.55 2.74
CA ARG A 55 -6.21 -13.87 2.06
C ARG A 55 -6.64 -15.03 2.98
N ALA A 56 -6.58 -14.82 4.29
CA ALA A 56 -6.99 -15.79 5.31
C ALA A 56 -8.46 -15.69 5.73
N THR A 57 -9.24 -14.72 5.23
CA THR A 57 -10.65 -14.58 5.62
C THR A 57 -11.55 -15.58 4.89
N ALA A 58 -12.69 -15.89 5.54
CA ALA A 58 -13.68 -16.76 4.93
C ALA A 58 -14.28 -16.09 3.68
N PRO A 59 -14.59 -16.85 2.61
CA PRO A 59 -15.25 -16.32 1.43
C PRO A 59 -16.56 -15.60 1.81
N GLY A 60 -16.71 -14.34 1.37
CA GLY A 60 -17.89 -13.51 1.62
C GLY A 60 -17.71 -12.41 2.68
N ASP A 61 -16.65 -12.42 3.48
CA ASP A 61 -16.21 -11.23 4.23
C ASP A 61 -15.22 -10.43 3.38
N ASP A 62 -15.78 -9.63 2.48
CA ASP A 62 -15.01 -8.97 1.44
C ASP A 62 -14.44 -7.62 1.87
N SER A 63 -14.88 -7.09 3.02
CA SER A 63 -14.53 -5.74 3.47
C SER A 63 -13.57 -5.71 4.65
N LEU A 64 -13.47 -6.79 5.44
CA LEU A 64 -12.70 -6.80 6.70
C LEU A 64 -13.12 -5.68 7.66
N GLY A 65 -14.37 -5.23 7.55
CA GLY A 65 -14.88 -4.08 8.29
C GLY A 65 -14.39 -2.71 7.78
N LEU A 66 -13.74 -2.61 6.62
CA LEU A 66 -13.43 -1.33 5.97
C LEU A 66 -14.70 -0.73 5.37
N THR A 67 -15.32 0.18 6.11
CA THR A 67 -16.36 1.07 5.56
C THR A 67 -15.72 2.30 4.92
N PRO A 68 -16.40 2.99 3.99
CA PRO A 68 -15.91 4.25 3.42
C PRO A 68 -15.48 5.28 4.48
N GLU A 69 -16.19 5.35 5.61
CA GLU A 69 -15.86 6.25 6.72
C GLU A 69 -14.54 5.87 7.39
N ARG A 70 -14.28 4.57 7.59
CA ARG A 70 -13.01 4.08 8.14
C ARG A 70 -11.86 4.32 7.17
N ILE A 71 -12.07 4.09 5.88
CA ILE A 71 -11.08 4.36 4.83
C ILE A 71 -10.70 5.85 4.82
N ARG A 72 -11.68 6.76 4.84
CA ARG A 72 -11.42 8.21 4.92
C ARG A 72 -10.58 8.58 6.14
N ARG A 73 -10.89 8.01 7.31
CA ARG A 73 -10.13 8.26 8.54
C ARG A 73 -8.70 7.72 8.46
N LEU A 74 -8.50 6.54 7.90
CA LEU A 74 -7.16 5.96 7.72
C LEU A 74 -6.32 6.75 6.72
N CYS A 75 -6.91 7.11 5.58
CA CYS A 75 -6.22 7.80 4.49
C CYS A 75 -5.99 9.28 4.76
N ASP A 76 -6.65 9.89 5.75
CA ASP A 76 -6.36 11.26 6.17
C ASP A 76 -4.87 11.41 6.55
N ARG A 77 -4.16 12.30 5.86
CA ARG A 77 -2.71 12.48 6.01
C ARG A 77 -2.28 13.18 7.30
N ARG A 78 -3.20 13.75 8.07
CA ARG A 78 -2.90 14.50 9.30
C ARG A 78 -3.39 13.78 10.55
N PHE A 79 -4.59 13.22 10.50
CA PHE A 79 -5.27 12.57 11.61
C PHE A 79 -5.30 11.05 11.49
N GLY A 80 -5.00 10.52 10.30
CA GLY A 80 -4.88 9.10 10.02
C GLY A 80 -3.44 8.63 9.85
N VAL A 81 -3.29 7.54 9.11
CA VAL A 81 -1.99 7.04 8.64
C VAL A 81 -1.51 7.86 7.45
N GLY A 82 -2.44 8.29 6.59
CA GLY A 82 -2.17 8.99 5.34
C GLY A 82 -1.87 8.03 4.20
N ALA A 83 -2.68 8.03 3.15
CA ALA A 83 -2.47 7.28 1.90
C ALA A 83 -3.42 7.80 0.81
N ASP A 84 -3.12 7.51 -0.46
CA ASP A 84 -4.05 7.71 -1.57
C ASP A 84 -5.16 6.64 -1.59
N GLY A 85 -4.93 5.49 -0.94
CA GLY A 85 -5.94 4.45 -0.81
C GLY A 85 -5.54 3.26 0.06
N VAL A 86 -6.48 2.33 0.21
CA VAL A 86 -6.31 1.04 0.88
C VAL A 86 -6.51 -0.07 -0.15
N ILE A 87 -5.60 -1.06 -0.17
CA ILE A 87 -5.68 -2.21 -1.07
C ILE A 87 -5.79 -3.48 -0.23
N LEU A 88 -6.80 -4.29 -0.57
CA LEU A 88 -7.04 -5.59 0.03
C LEU A 88 -6.56 -6.70 -0.89
N ALA A 89 -5.72 -7.60 -0.36
CA ALA A 89 -5.47 -8.90 -0.95
C ALA A 89 -6.48 -9.91 -0.38
N LEU A 90 -7.38 -10.42 -1.20
CA LEU A 90 -8.48 -11.30 -0.77
C LEU A 90 -8.39 -12.68 -1.44
N PRO A 91 -9.05 -13.70 -0.87
CA PRO A 91 -9.27 -14.95 -1.60
C PRO A 91 -10.01 -14.68 -2.92
N PRO A 92 -9.71 -15.46 -3.98
CA PRO A 92 -10.37 -15.34 -5.27
C PRO A 92 -11.85 -15.74 -5.16
N GLN A 93 -12.69 -15.22 -6.06
CA GLN A 93 -14.10 -15.61 -6.18
C GLN A 93 -14.36 -16.57 -7.35
N ALA A 94 -13.47 -16.60 -8.35
CA ALA A 94 -13.54 -17.49 -9.50
C ALA A 94 -12.21 -18.24 -9.68
N ASP A 95 -11.82 -18.52 -10.92
CA ASP A 95 -10.61 -19.30 -11.27
C ASP A 95 -9.29 -18.50 -11.12
N GLY A 96 -9.28 -17.40 -10.36
CA GLY A 96 -8.10 -16.60 -10.06
C GLY A 96 -7.25 -17.17 -8.91
N GLU A 97 -6.08 -16.57 -8.68
CA GLU A 97 -5.22 -16.90 -7.54
C GLU A 97 -5.57 -16.05 -6.31
N LEU A 98 -5.87 -14.78 -6.53
CA LEU A 98 -6.34 -13.85 -5.52
C LEU A 98 -7.24 -12.78 -6.15
N ARG A 99 -7.94 -12.04 -5.30
CA ARG A 99 -8.74 -10.89 -5.68
C ARG A 99 -8.18 -9.64 -5.04
N MET A 100 -8.11 -8.57 -5.83
CA MET A 100 -7.78 -7.23 -5.36
C MET A 100 -9.05 -6.41 -5.23
N ARG A 101 -9.21 -5.77 -4.07
CA ARG A 101 -10.10 -4.61 -3.92
C ARG A 101 -9.26 -3.39 -3.58
N ILE A 102 -9.67 -2.24 -4.08
CA ILE A 102 -9.01 -0.97 -3.82
C ILE A 102 -10.05 0.04 -3.39
N PHE A 103 -9.70 0.86 -2.41
CA PHE A 103 -10.50 2.00 -2.01
C PHE A 103 -9.66 3.26 -2.06
N ASN A 104 -10.17 4.29 -2.72
CA ASN A 104 -9.58 5.63 -2.71
C ASN A 104 -9.67 6.25 -1.31
N ALA A 105 -8.89 7.29 -1.08
CA ALA A 105 -8.91 8.04 0.18
C ALA A 105 -10.29 8.62 0.56
N ASP A 106 -11.18 8.84 -0.42
CA ASP A 106 -12.56 9.29 -0.19
C ASP A 106 -13.55 8.14 0.13
N GLY A 107 -13.06 6.90 0.16
CA GLY A 107 -13.84 5.68 0.42
C GLY A 107 -14.57 5.11 -0.79
N SER A 108 -14.43 5.69 -1.99
CA SER A 108 -14.91 5.10 -3.24
C SER A 108 -14.05 3.91 -3.68
N GLU A 109 -14.65 2.96 -4.39
CA GLU A 109 -13.95 1.77 -4.93
C GLU A 109 -13.77 1.92 -6.45
N PRO A 110 -12.57 2.26 -6.94
CA PRO A 110 -12.31 2.30 -8.38
C PRO A 110 -12.13 0.88 -8.95
N GLU A 111 -12.25 0.77 -10.26
CA GLU A 111 -12.18 -0.54 -10.92
C GLU A 111 -10.77 -1.14 -10.92
N MET A 112 -9.75 -0.29 -11.07
CA MET A 112 -8.33 -0.68 -11.13
C MET A 112 -7.41 0.51 -10.81
N CYS A 113 -6.20 0.23 -10.35
CA CYS A 113 -5.12 1.20 -10.23
C CYS A 113 -3.78 0.58 -10.65
N GLY A 114 -3.16 1.12 -11.70
CA GLY A 114 -1.92 0.57 -12.27
C GLY A 114 -0.72 0.63 -11.31
N ASN A 115 -0.65 1.65 -10.44
CA ASN A 115 0.37 1.71 -9.38
C ASN A 115 0.02 0.76 -8.22
N GLY A 116 -1.27 0.69 -7.87
CA GLY A 116 -1.78 -0.18 -6.82
C GLY A 116 -1.51 -1.66 -7.10
N ILE A 117 -1.73 -2.14 -8.32
CA ILE A 117 -1.48 -3.54 -8.69
C ILE A 117 0.02 -3.90 -8.64
N ARG A 118 0.92 -2.96 -8.97
CA ARG A 118 2.37 -3.14 -8.78
C ARG A 118 2.72 -3.24 -7.30
N CYS A 119 2.13 -2.36 -6.47
CA CYS A 119 2.32 -2.41 -5.02
C CYS A 119 1.81 -3.72 -4.43
N LEU A 120 0.64 -4.21 -4.87
CA LEU A 120 0.10 -5.49 -4.43
C LEU A 120 1.01 -6.65 -4.83
N ALA A 121 1.46 -6.72 -6.09
CA ALA A 121 2.37 -7.77 -6.54
C ALA A 121 3.67 -7.79 -5.74
N ARG A 122 4.23 -6.59 -5.45
CA ARG A 122 5.42 -6.48 -4.63
C ARG A 122 5.17 -6.90 -3.18
N PHE A 123 4.05 -6.47 -2.60
CA PHE A 123 3.63 -6.89 -1.27
C PHE A 123 3.53 -8.41 -1.14
N LEU A 124 2.92 -9.09 -2.12
CA LEU A 124 2.81 -10.55 -2.16
C LEU A 124 4.19 -11.20 -2.26
N ALA A 125 5.06 -10.67 -3.11
CA ALA A 125 6.42 -11.19 -3.25
C ALA A 125 7.21 -11.07 -1.96
N ASP A 126 7.13 -9.92 -1.29
CA ASP A 126 7.82 -9.64 -0.04
C ASP A 126 7.23 -10.49 1.11
N SER A 127 5.91 -10.70 1.16
CA SER A 127 5.23 -11.49 2.21
C SER A 127 5.46 -12.99 2.07
N ASP A 128 5.52 -13.50 0.83
CA ASP A 128 5.55 -14.94 0.55
C ASP A 128 6.97 -15.43 0.23
N GLY A 129 7.92 -14.51 -0.01
CA GLY A 129 9.32 -14.81 -0.34
C GLY A 129 9.51 -15.27 -1.78
N ASP A 130 8.74 -14.71 -2.72
CA ASP A 130 8.79 -15.08 -4.13
C ASP A 130 10.04 -14.56 -4.85
N ALA A 131 10.45 -15.28 -5.90
CA ALA A 131 11.59 -14.92 -6.75
C ALA A 131 11.15 -14.30 -8.09
N ALA A 132 12.09 -13.69 -8.80
CA ALA A 132 11.87 -13.16 -10.15
C ALA A 132 11.27 -14.21 -11.11
N GLY A 133 10.39 -13.75 -12.01
CA GLY A 133 9.58 -14.56 -12.92
C GLY A 133 8.23 -15.00 -12.33
N ARG A 134 7.98 -14.72 -11.03
CA ARG A 134 6.67 -14.97 -10.42
C ARG A 134 5.59 -14.10 -11.06
N ARG A 135 4.45 -14.71 -11.40
CA ARG A 135 3.26 -14.07 -11.99
C ARG A 135 2.02 -14.35 -11.17
N TRP A 136 1.25 -13.32 -10.81
CA TRP A 136 0.01 -13.51 -10.07
C TRP A 136 -1.19 -13.34 -10.98
N SER A 137 -2.19 -14.21 -10.88
CA SER A 137 -3.47 -14.02 -11.57
C SER A 137 -4.45 -13.31 -10.64
N VAL A 138 -4.54 -11.98 -10.77
CA VAL A 138 -5.31 -11.13 -9.84
C VAL A 138 -6.67 -10.76 -10.45
N GLU A 139 -7.75 -11.11 -9.76
CA GLU A 139 -9.11 -10.67 -10.08
C GLU A 139 -9.30 -9.22 -9.64
N THR A 140 -9.74 -8.36 -10.55
CA THR A 140 -10.10 -6.96 -10.27
C THR A 140 -11.49 -6.66 -10.86
N LEU A 141 -12.08 -5.52 -10.53
CA LEU A 141 -13.33 -5.08 -11.17
C LEU A 141 -13.15 -4.80 -12.68
N ALA A 142 -11.93 -4.47 -13.13
CA ALA A 142 -11.58 -4.35 -14.55
C ALA A 142 -11.27 -5.70 -15.23
N GLY A 143 -11.48 -6.82 -14.53
CA GLY A 143 -11.15 -8.17 -15.01
C GLY A 143 -9.82 -8.69 -14.46
N ARG A 144 -9.26 -9.71 -15.12
CA ARG A 144 -8.04 -10.39 -14.65
C ARG A 144 -6.79 -9.64 -15.10
N ILE A 145 -5.94 -9.27 -14.15
CA ILE A 145 -4.63 -8.63 -14.38
C ILE A 145 -3.51 -9.57 -13.94
N VAL A 146 -2.42 -9.62 -14.72
CA VAL A 146 -1.28 -10.51 -14.47
C VAL A 146 0.01 -9.72 -14.27
N PRO A 147 0.31 -9.23 -13.04
CA PRO A 147 1.61 -8.65 -12.74
C PRO A 147 2.70 -9.74 -12.67
N GLU A 148 3.91 -9.38 -13.07
CA GLU A 148 5.11 -10.23 -13.06
C GLU A 148 6.27 -9.52 -12.34
N LEU A 149 6.89 -10.20 -11.36
CA LEU A 149 8.12 -9.73 -10.73
C LEU A 149 9.31 -9.95 -11.66
N GLN A 150 9.99 -8.86 -12.03
CA GLN A 150 11.17 -8.89 -12.90
C GLN A 150 12.46 -9.15 -12.12
N ALA A 151 13.53 -9.51 -12.84
CA ALA A 151 14.84 -9.80 -12.25
C ALA A 151 15.50 -8.60 -11.54
N ASP A 152 15.16 -7.38 -11.96
CA ASP A 152 15.62 -6.13 -11.35
C ASP A 152 14.74 -5.66 -10.17
N GLY A 153 13.71 -6.43 -9.82
CA GLY A 153 12.77 -6.13 -8.74
C GLY A 153 11.61 -5.21 -9.14
N THR A 154 11.54 -4.76 -10.40
CA THR A 154 10.37 -4.05 -10.92
C THR A 154 9.20 -4.99 -11.14
N ILE A 155 7.99 -4.44 -11.22
CA ILE A 155 6.78 -5.20 -11.57
C ILE A 155 6.38 -4.83 -13.00
N ARG A 156 6.33 -5.83 -13.89
CA ARG A 156 5.77 -5.72 -15.24
C ARG A 156 4.28 -6.06 -15.18
N VAL A 157 3.45 -5.23 -15.79
CA VAL A 157 1.99 -5.39 -15.83
C VAL A 157 1.54 -5.34 -17.28
N ASP A 158 0.72 -6.31 -17.69
CA ASP A 158 0.00 -6.24 -18.96
C ASP A 158 -1.17 -5.24 -18.82
N MET A 159 -1.10 -4.15 -19.58
CA MET A 159 -2.06 -3.06 -19.60
C MET A 159 -3.13 -3.23 -20.69
N GLY A 160 -3.05 -4.31 -21.47
CA GLY A 160 -3.93 -4.58 -22.60
C GLY A 160 -3.62 -3.73 -23.83
N ALA A 161 -4.51 -3.79 -24.80
CA ALA A 161 -4.41 -3.03 -26.05
C ALA A 161 -4.97 -1.61 -25.92
N PRO A 162 -4.43 -0.62 -26.66
CA PRO A 162 -4.92 0.74 -26.63
C PRO A 162 -6.18 0.89 -27.50
N PHE A 163 -7.07 1.81 -27.11
CA PHE A 163 -8.19 2.23 -27.93
C PHE A 163 -7.79 3.45 -28.77
N LEU A 164 -7.92 3.34 -30.10
CA LEU A 164 -7.50 4.38 -31.04
C LEU A 164 -8.67 4.97 -31.86
N ASP A 165 -9.88 4.41 -31.72
CA ASP A 165 -11.07 4.95 -32.37
C ASP A 165 -11.64 6.14 -31.58
N PRO A 166 -12.03 7.25 -32.23
CA PRO A 166 -12.54 8.44 -31.53
C PRO A 166 -13.74 8.16 -30.60
N GLU A 167 -14.64 7.26 -31.01
CA GLU A 167 -15.81 6.87 -30.21
C GLU A 167 -15.42 6.06 -28.96
N ALA A 168 -14.36 5.25 -29.04
CA ALA A 168 -13.85 4.46 -27.92
C ALA A 168 -13.01 5.30 -26.94
N VAL A 169 -12.38 6.39 -27.41
CA VAL A 169 -11.65 7.39 -26.60
C VAL A 169 -12.57 8.51 -26.07
N PRO A 170 -13.89 8.32 -26.12
CA PRO A 170 -14.90 9.39 -26.31
C PRO A 170 -14.35 10.81 -26.58
N THR A 171 -13.95 11.07 -27.83
CA THR A 171 -13.51 12.38 -28.30
C THR A 171 -14.18 12.81 -29.60
N THR A 172 -14.33 14.12 -29.80
CA THR A 172 -14.78 14.71 -31.07
C THR A 172 -13.63 14.97 -32.05
N LEU A 173 -12.39 14.67 -31.68
CA LEU A 173 -11.25 14.74 -32.61
C LEU A 173 -11.44 13.71 -33.72
N ALA A 174 -11.21 14.13 -34.96
CA ALA A 174 -11.26 13.22 -36.09
C ALA A 174 -10.08 12.24 -36.06
N LEU A 175 -10.29 11.04 -36.60
CA LEU A 175 -9.21 10.10 -36.87
C LEU A 175 -8.28 10.72 -37.94
N GLY A 176 -7.02 10.97 -37.58
CA GLY A 176 -6.03 11.55 -38.48
C GLY A 176 -5.15 10.51 -39.18
N GLU A 177 -4.22 10.99 -40.00
CA GLU A 177 -3.33 10.15 -40.82
C GLU A 177 -2.44 9.19 -40.02
N ALA A 178 -2.15 9.52 -38.76
CA ALA A 178 -1.40 8.65 -37.84
C ALA A 178 -2.23 7.45 -37.34
N GLY A 179 -3.52 7.34 -37.71
CA GLY A 179 -4.40 6.27 -37.24
C GLY A 179 -4.80 6.41 -35.77
N ILE A 180 -4.84 7.64 -35.27
CA ILE A 180 -5.30 8.03 -33.92
C ILE A 180 -6.17 9.29 -34.03
N PRO A 181 -7.05 9.58 -33.04
CA PRO A 181 -7.76 10.85 -32.98
C PRO A 181 -6.74 11.96 -32.70
N GLN A 182 -6.64 12.94 -33.60
CA GLN A 182 -5.64 14.00 -33.51
C GLN A 182 -6.13 15.29 -34.16
N GLY A 183 -5.52 16.41 -33.80
CA GLY A 183 -5.83 17.70 -34.38
C GLY A 183 -5.18 18.86 -33.65
N THR A 184 -5.68 20.05 -33.91
CA THR A 184 -5.29 21.27 -33.22
C THR A 184 -6.46 21.78 -32.40
N LEU A 185 -6.24 22.02 -31.11
CA LEU A 185 -7.21 22.61 -30.20
C LEU A 185 -6.81 24.05 -29.90
N GLU A 186 -7.75 24.98 -30.06
CA GLU A 186 -7.57 26.37 -29.67
C GLU A 186 -7.96 26.52 -28.20
N LEU A 187 -6.99 26.78 -27.33
CA LEU A 187 -7.19 27.04 -25.91
C LEU A 187 -6.71 28.45 -25.59
N GLU A 188 -7.63 29.34 -25.20
CA GLU A 188 -7.28 30.67 -24.67
C GLU A 188 -6.38 31.53 -25.61
N GLY A 189 -6.44 31.28 -26.93
CA GLY A 189 -5.61 31.95 -27.93
C GLY A 189 -4.30 31.24 -28.27
N GLU A 190 -4.07 30.05 -27.72
CA GLU A 190 -2.96 29.15 -28.05
C GLU A 190 -3.47 27.95 -28.86
N ALA A 191 -2.79 27.67 -29.97
CA ALA A 191 -3.07 26.51 -30.82
C ALA A 191 -2.21 25.32 -30.36
N LEU A 192 -2.84 24.28 -29.80
CA LEU A 192 -2.16 23.09 -29.29
C LEU A 192 -2.36 21.91 -30.24
N ALA A 193 -1.27 21.35 -30.76
CA ALA A 193 -1.31 20.08 -31.47
C ALA A 193 -1.47 18.93 -30.46
N VAL A 194 -2.49 18.09 -30.67
CA VAL A 194 -2.83 17.02 -29.74
C VAL A 194 -3.08 15.70 -30.46
N GLY A 195 -2.77 14.60 -29.79
CA GLY A 195 -3.23 13.25 -30.13
C GLY A 195 -3.91 12.62 -28.93
N ALA A 196 -4.84 11.69 -29.17
CA ALA A 196 -5.57 11.00 -28.11
C ALA A 196 -5.45 9.48 -28.23
N ALA A 197 -5.58 8.80 -27.11
CA ALA A 197 -5.66 7.34 -27.03
C ALA A 197 -6.42 6.95 -25.75
N GLY A 198 -6.93 5.72 -25.72
CA GLY A 198 -7.60 5.16 -24.56
C GLY A 198 -6.85 3.95 -24.00
N MET A 199 -6.86 3.79 -22.68
CA MET A 199 -6.30 2.63 -21.96
C MET A 199 -7.30 2.15 -20.89
N GLY A 200 -8.58 2.05 -21.26
CA GLY A 200 -9.72 1.93 -20.33
C GLY A 200 -10.35 3.28 -19.98
N ASN A 201 -9.55 4.35 -19.97
CA ASN A 201 -9.97 5.73 -19.77
C ASN A 201 -9.35 6.66 -20.85
N PRO A 202 -9.95 7.83 -21.12
CA PRO A 202 -9.47 8.74 -22.16
C PRO A 202 -8.21 9.50 -21.74
N HIS A 203 -7.29 9.64 -22.70
CA HIS A 203 -6.05 10.39 -22.55
C HIS A 203 -5.82 11.28 -23.77
N VAL A 204 -5.47 12.54 -23.53
CA VAL A 204 -4.94 13.46 -24.54
C VAL A 204 -3.47 13.74 -24.25
N VAL A 205 -2.66 13.75 -25.30
CA VAL A 205 -1.22 13.91 -25.26
C VAL A 205 -0.86 15.12 -26.12
N VAL A 206 -0.10 16.04 -25.53
CA VAL A 206 0.36 17.29 -26.13
C VAL A 206 1.89 17.24 -26.18
N PRO A 207 2.49 16.92 -27.34
CA PRO A 207 3.93 17.06 -27.53
C PRO A 207 4.35 18.52 -27.39
N VAL A 208 5.39 18.78 -26.61
CA VAL A 208 5.95 20.13 -26.33
C VAL A 208 7.47 20.10 -26.36
N ASP A 209 8.09 21.26 -26.59
CA ASP A 209 9.55 21.39 -26.63
C ASP A 209 10.17 21.32 -25.22
N ASP A 210 9.48 21.82 -24.20
CA ASP A 210 9.92 21.83 -22.80
C ASP A 210 8.72 21.67 -21.85
N VAL A 211 8.62 20.51 -21.18
CA VAL A 211 7.55 20.23 -20.19
C VAL A 211 7.66 21.07 -18.92
N ALA A 212 8.84 21.60 -18.59
CA ALA A 212 9.03 22.43 -17.40
C ALA A 212 8.45 23.84 -17.60
N ALA A 213 8.40 24.32 -18.84
CA ALA A 213 7.83 25.62 -19.20
C ALA A 213 6.29 25.60 -19.28
N VAL A 214 5.66 24.42 -19.27
CA VAL A 214 4.21 24.29 -19.35
C VAL A 214 3.54 24.75 -18.05
N ASP A 215 2.59 25.68 -18.20
CA ASP A 215 1.61 26.05 -17.17
C ASP A 215 0.58 24.93 -17.03
N LEU A 216 0.95 23.90 -16.28
CA LEU A 216 0.20 22.65 -16.14
C LEU A 216 -1.18 22.90 -15.51
N GLU A 217 -1.26 23.77 -14.52
CA GLU A 217 -2.48 24.06 -13.81
C GLU A 217 -3.50 24.75 -14.70
N ARG A 218 -3.08 25.71 -15.51
CA ARG A 218 -3.97 26.40 -16.45
C ARG A 218 -4.38 25.49 -17.61
N LEU A 219 -3.39 24.96 -18.35
CA LEU A 219 -3.65 24.21 -19.57
C LEU A 219 -4.21 22.82 -19.30
N GLY A 220 -3.75 22.14 -18.25
CA GLY A 220 -4.25 20.84 -17.84
C GLY A 220 -5.73 20.91 -17.43
N ALA A 221 -6.10 21.87 -16.58
CA ALA A 221 -7.49 22.08 -16.17
C ALA A 221 -8.40 22.42 -17.36
N ALA A 222 -7.93 23.28 -18.27
CA ALA A 222 -8.70 23.68 -19.45
C ALA A 222 -8.89 22.53 -20.44
N LEU A 223 -7.86 21.70 -20.68
CA LEU A 223 -7.95 20.53 -21.55
C LEU A 223 -8.78 19.40 -20.95
N GLU A 224 -8.75 19.19 -19.61
CA GLU A 224 -9.53 18.16 -18.94
C GLU A 224 -11.01 18.25 -19.31
N VAL A 225 -11.57 19.46 -19.30
CA VAL A 225 -13.00 19.73 -19.54
C VAL A 225 -13.29 20.27 -20.94
N HIS A 226 -12.31 20.25 -21.84
CA HIS A 226 -12.46 20.82 -23.18
C HIS A 226 -13.61 20.13 -23.93
N PRO A 227 -14.45 20.88 -24.71
CA PRO A 227 -15.61 20.31 -25.41
C PRO A 227 -15.31 19.14 -26.35
N ALA A 228 -14.06 19.01 -26.80
CA ALA A 228 -13.60 17.88 -27.60
C ALA A 228 -13.56 16.55 -26.83
N PHE A 229 -13.71 16.56 -25.50
CA PHE A 229 -13.70 15.38 -24.65
C PHE A 229 -14.97 15.34 -23.77
N PRO A 230 -16.11 14.85 -24.30
CA PRO A 230 -17.38 14.83 -23.58
C PRO A 230 -17.33 14.10 -22.22
N ALA A 231 -16.48 13.08 -22.09
CA ALA A 231 -16.28 12.31 -20.86
C ALA A 231 -15.15 12.90 -19.97
N ARG A 232 -14.71 14.13 -20.25
CA ARG A 232 -13.44 14.72 -19.81
C ARG A 232 -12.24 13.84 -20.22
N THR A 233 -11.02 14.29 -19.95
CA THR A 233 -9.83 13.51 -20.30
C THR A 233 -8.69 13.72 -19.31
N ASN A 234 -7.79 12.74 -19.21
CA ASN A 234 -6.49 12.94 -18.59
C ASN A 234 -5.56 13.62 -19.60
N VAL A 235 -4.80 14.62 -19.16
CA VAL A 235 -3.99 15.47 -20.02
C VAL A 235 -2.51 15.21 -19.73
N HIS A 236 -1.74 14.95 -20.78
CA HIS A 236 -0.32 14.67 -20.70
C HIS A 236 0.47 15.61 -21.59
N PHE A 237 1.38 16.37 -21.01
CA PHE A 237 2.37 17.13 -21.76
C PHE A 237 3.64 16.31 -21.82
N VAL A 238 4.20 16.16 -23.01
CA VAL A 238 5.36 15.28 -23.24
C VAL A 238 6.44 15.96 -24.04
N GLN A 239 7.67 15.90 -23.53
CA GLN A 239 8.89 16.29 -24.22
C GLN A 239 9.63 15.02 -24.64
N VAL A 240 9.90 14.90 -25.93
CA VAL A 240 10.64 13.77 -26.49
C VAL A 240 12.12 14.11 -26.51
N LEU A 241 12.91 13.49 -25.63
CA LEU A 241 14.36 13.71 -25.56
C LEU A 241 15.11 12.82 -26.55
N ALA A 242 14.62 11.59 -26.73
CA ALA A 242 15.07 10.62 -27.72
C ALA A 242 13.90 9.70 -28.10
N PRO A 243 13.98 8.94 -29.20
CA PRO A 243 12.92 8.01 -29.59
C PRO A 243 12.55 6.98 -28.51
N ASP A 244 13.49 6.63 -27.63
CA ASP A 244 13.34 5.69 -26.51
C ASP A 244 13.31 6.38 -25.13
N HIS A 245 13.28 7.71 -25.05
CA HIS A 245 13.30 8.46 -23.79
C HIS A 245 12.44 9.73 -23.84
N LEU A 246 11.35 9.71 -23.07
CA LEU A 246 10.37 10.78 -23.01
C LEU A 246 10.25 11.29 -21.57
N VAL A 247 9.94 12.57 -21.41
CA VAL A 247 9.63 13.18 -20.10
C VAL A 247 8.21 13.72 -20.18
N MET A 248 7.39 13.43 -19.16
CA MET A 248 5.99 13.87 -19.17
C MET A 248 5.56 14.48 -17.84
N ARG A 249 4.58 15.39 -17.93
CA ARG A 249 3.79 15.87 -16.80
C ARG A 249 2.32 15.58 -17.05
N VAL A 250 1.60 15.26 -15.98
CA VAL A 250 0.22 14.80 -16.06
C VAL A 250 -0.71 15.68 -15.25
N TRP A 251 -1.88 15.93 -15.82
CA TRP A 251 -3.07 16.39 -15.14
C TRP A 251 -4.16 15.30 -15.27
N GLU A 252 -4.47 14.63 -14.17
CA GLU A 252 -5.47 13.56 -14.15
C GLU A 252 -6.88 14.10 -13.99
N ARG A 253 -7.81 13.48 -14.74
CA ARG A 253 -9.23 13.80 -14.73
C ARG A 253 -9.79 13.71 -13.32
N GLY A 254 -10.28 14.83 -12.80
CA GLY A 254 -10.86 14.93 -11.45
C GLY A 254 -9.85 14.90 -10.29
N ALA A 255 -8.55 14.80 -10.57
CA ALA A 255 -7.49 14.76 -9.54
C ALA A 255 -6.49 15.92 -9.65
N GLY A 256 -6.33 16.52 -10.83
CA GLY A 256 -5.36 17.58 -11.05
C GLY A 256 -3.95 17.04 -11.27
N PRO A 257 -2.88 17.79 -10.91
CA PRO A 257 -1.52 17.35 -11.14
C PRO A 257 -1.14 16.17 -10.24
N THR A 258 -0.74 15.05 -10.84
CA THR A 258 -0.30 13.85 -10.11
C THR A 258 1.17 13.53 -10.37
N LEU A 259 1.78 12.72 -9.50
CA LEU A 259 3.19 12.35 -9.62
C LEU A 259 3.42 11.26 -10.68
N ALA A 260 2.45 10.40 -10.92
CA ALA A 260 2.56 9.34 -11.92
C ALA A 260 1.18 8.82 -12.35
N CYS A 261 1.02 8.56 -13.66
CA CYS A 261 -0.17 7.97 -14.24
C CYS A 261 0.23 6.82 -15.19
N GLY A 262 -0.01 5.57 -14.78
CA GLY A 262 0.43 4.39 -15.55
C GLY A 262 -0.27 4.23 -16.90
N THR A 263 -1.60 4.38 -16.94
CA THR A 263 -2.35 4.36 -18.20
C THR A 263 -2.02 5.57 -19.08
N GLY A 264 -1.72 6.72 -18.46
CA GLY A 264 -1.25 7.91 -19.14
C GLY A 264 0.12 7.75 -19.80
N ALA A 265 1.06 7.10 -19.13
CA ALA A 265 2.36 6.74 -19.72
C ALA A 265 2.20 5.82 -20.94
N CYS A 266 1.33 4.80 -20.82
CA CYS A 266 0.99 3.91 -21.93
C CYS A 266 0.41 4.68 -23.13
N ALA A 267 -0.61 5.52 -22.90
CA ALA A 267 -1.22 6.33 -23.94
C ALA A 267 -0.23 7.34 -24.57
N THR A 268 0.65 7.92 -23.77
CA THR A 268 1.69 8.84 -24.22
C THR A 268 2.65 8.17 -25.20
N LEU A 269 3.14 6.96 -24.87
CA LEU A 269 3.98 6.19 -25.79
C LEU A 269 3.25 5.91 -27.10
N VAL A 270 2.00 5.43 -27.03
CA VAL A 270 1.19 5.09 -28.20
C VAL A 270 1.03 6.30 -29.12
N VAL A 271 0.62 7.45 -28.58
CA VAL A 271 0.45 8.68 -29.37
C VAL A 271 1.78 9.11 -29.98
N CYS A 272 2.87 9.18 -29.20
CA CYS A 272 4.17 9.60 -29.71
C CYS A 272 4.70 8.64 -30.79
N HIS A 273 4.50 7.33 -30.63
CA HIS A 273 4.89 6.36 -31.65
C HIS A 273 4.09 6.53 -32.94
N ARG A 274 2.77 6.71 -32.83
CA ARG A 274 1.87 6.91 -33.99
C ARG A 274 2.17 8.21 -34.75
N LEU A 275 2.61 9.24 -34.03
CA LEU A 275 3.09 10.50 -34.61
C LEU A 275 4.52 10.41 -35.19
N GLY A 276 5.20 9.27 -35.07
CA GLY A 276 6.57 9.10 -35.55
C GLY A 276 7.64 9.76 -34.68
N LEU A 277 7.30 10.10 -33.44
CA LEU A 277 8.19 10.78 -32.48
C LEU A 277 8.97 9.80 -31.59
N ALA A 278 8.40 8.62 -31.32
CA ALA A 278 8.97 7.63 -30.41
C ALA A 278 8.98 6.21 -30.98
N GLU A 279 9.82 5.35 -30.42
CA GLU A 279 9.80 3.91 -30.65
C GLU A 279 8.63 3.24 -29.91
N ARG A 280 8.40 1.95 -30.18
CA ARG A 280 7.40 1.15 -29.48
C ARG A 280 7.79 0.76 -28.06
N ARG A 281 9.04 1.01 -27.69
CA ARG A 281 9.56 0.80 -26.35
C ARG A 281 10.30 2.05 -25.94
N ALA A 282 9.93 2.62 -24.80
CA ALA A 282 10.61 3.78 -24.27
C ALA A 282 10.51 3.87 -22.75
N ARG A 283 11.47 4.58 -22.19
CA ARG A 283 11.45 5.05 -20.81
C ARG A 283 10.71 6.38 -20.73
N LEU A 284 9.68 6.44 -19.91
CA LEU A 284 8.93 7.66 -19.62
C LEU A 284 9.27 8.14 -18.21
N GLU A 285 9.86 9.32 -18.11
CA GLU A 285 10.11 10.00 -16.84
C GLU A 285 8.86 10.79 -16.42
N LEU A 286 8.25 10.39 -15.32
CA LEU A 286 7.16 11.12 -14.67
C LEU A 286 7.73 11.86 -13.44
N PRO A 287 7.00 12.85 -12.86
CA PRO A 287 7.47 13.55 -11.66
C PRO A 287 7.82 12.62 -10.48
N GLY A 288 7.12 11.50 -10.34
CA GLY A 288 7.34 10.47 -9.32
C GLY A 288 8.45 9.46 -9.66
N GLY A 289 8.98 9.48 -10.89
CA GLY A 289 10.05 8.60 -11.38
C GLY A 289 9.68 7.85 -12.67
N PRO A 290 10.55 6.94 -13.12
CA PRO A 290 10.45 6.33 -14.45
C PRO A 290 9.47 5.17 -14.52
N LEU A 291 8.85 5.02 -15.69
CA LEU A 291 8.20 3.80 -16.16
C LEU A 291 8.81 3.36 -17.48
N GLU A 292 9.02 2.06 -17.63
CA GLU A 292 9.37 1.43 -18.90
C GLU A 292 8.09 0.95 -19.57
N ILE A 293 7.80 1.45 -20.77
CA ILE A 293 6.60 1.06 -21.52
C ILE A 293 7.06 0.34 -22.80
N ASP A 294 6.45 -0.82 -23.06
CA ASP A 294 6.77 -1.71 -24.17
C ASP A 294 5.48 -2.14 -24.87
N TRP A 295 5.29 -1.70 -26.11
CA TRP A 295 4.12 -2.02 -26.92
C TRP A 295 4.44 -3.14 -27.93
N ASP A 296 4.05 -4.36 -27.56
CA ASP A 296 4.35 -5.57 -28.32
C ASP A 296 3.64 -5.56 -29.69
N PRO A 297 4.38 -5.60 -30.82
CA PRO A 297 3.78 -5.62 -32.15
C PRO A 297 3.03 -6.92 -32.48
N ALA A 298 3.28 -8.02 -31.77
CA ALA A 298 2.64 -9.30 -32.05
C ALA A 298 1.24 -9.39 -31.41
N GLY A 299 1.13 -9.00 -30.15
CA GLY A 299 -0.13 -9.02 -29.40
C GLY A 299 -0.94 -7.73 -29.42
N ASP A 300 -0.34 -6.60 -29.82
CA ASP A 300 -0.89 -5.25 -29.67
C ASP A 300 -1.13 -4.84 -28.20
N HIS A 301 -0.51 -5.55 -27.25
CA HIS A 301 -0.59 -5.28 -25.83
C HIS A 301 0.53 -4.34 -25.37
N LEU A 302 0.20 -3.43 -24.46
CA LEU A 302 1.18 -2.62 -23.75
C LEU A 302 1.56 -3.30 -22.44
N PHE A 303 2.86 -3.34 -22.20
CA PHE A 303 3.42 -3.76 -20.93
C PHE A 303 4.06 -2.55 -20.24
N MET A 304 3.67 -2.33 -19.00
CA MET A 304 4.23 -1.29 -18.15
C MET A 304 5.07 -1.93 -17.06
N SER A 305 6.35 -1.56 -17.00
CA SER A 305 7.27 -1.96 -15.94
C SER A 305 7.63 -0.74 -15.10
N GLY A 306 7.55 -0.91 -13.78
CA GLY A 306 7.88 0.17 -12.84
C GLY A 306 8.19 -0.35 -11.44
N PRO A 307 8.81 0.49 -10.60
CA PRO A 307 9.08 0.13 -9.22
C PRO A 307 7.79 0.11 -8.39
N ALA A 308 7.88 -0.63 -7.29
CA ALA A 308 6.99 -0.58 -6.14
C ALA A 308 7.84 -0.84 -4.89
N GLU A 309 7.65 -0.04 -3.85
CA GLU A 309 8.53 -0.04 -2.68
C GLU A 309 7.73 -0.12 -1.39
N ALA A 310 8.19 -0.98 -0.48
CA ALA A 310 7.72 -1.00 0.90
C ALA A 310 8.23 0.23 1.65
N VAL A 311 7.37 0.85 2.45
CA VAL A 311 7.69 2.05 3.23
C VAL A 311 7.80 1.70 4.72
N PHE A 312 6.75 1.12 5.30
CA PHE A 312 6.75 0.63 6.68
C PHE A 312 5.63 -0.38 6.93
N ASP A 313 5.76 -1.17 7.99
CA ASP A 313 4.68 -1.99 8.54
C ASP A 313 4.10 -1.35 9.79
N ALA A 314 2.80 -1.46 10.01
CA ALA A 314 2.15 -0.86 11.16
C ALA A 314 0.87 -1.57 11.60
N VAL A 315 0.47 -1.22 12.81
CA VAL A 315 -0.74 -1.70 13.48
C VAL A 315 -1.56 -0.49 13.91
N VAL A 316 -2.83 -0.44 13.51
CA VAL A 316 -3.77 0.64 13.83
C VAL A 316 -4.36 0.42 15.22
N THR A 317 -4.44 1.49 16.02
CA THR A 317 -5.09 1.43 17.32
C THR A 317 -6.62 1.32 17.19
N PRO A 318 -7.32 0.62 18.11
CA PRO A 318 -8.79 0.51 18.07
C PRO A 318 -9.50 1.87 18.06
N ALA A 319 -8.93 2.87 18.73
CA ALA A 319 -9.44 4.24 18.78
C ALA A 319 -9.48 4.91 17.39
N LEU A 320 -8.46 4.70 16.55
CA LEU A 320 -8.43 5.23 15.18
C LEU A 320 -9.31 4.38 14.24
N TRP A 321 -9.33 3.06 14.45
CA TRP A 321 -10.14 2.12 13.67
C TRP A 321 -11.65 2.30 13.89
N GLY A 322 -12.05 2.95 14.99
CA GLY A 322 -13.44 3.31 15.27
C GLY A 322 -14.20 2.20 15.99
N GLU A 323 -13.54 1.48 16.90
CA GLU A 323 -14.25 0.76 17.96
C GLU A 323 -14.55 1.75 19.08
N ASP A 324 -15.74 2.33 19.05
CA ASP A 324 -16.24 3.08 20.20
C ASP A 324 -16.66 2.08 21.28
N PRO A 325 -16.05 2.09 22.49
CA PRO A 325 -16.42 1.19 23.58
C PRO A 325 -17.92 1.20 23.90
N GLN A 326 -18.62 2.29 23.57
CA GLN A 326 -20.05 2.48 23.84
C GLN A 326 -20.99 1.92 22.76
N THR A 327 -20.49 1.55 21.58
CA THR A 327 -21.34 0.96 20.52
C THR A 327 -21.58 -0.54 20.72
N ALA A 328 -20.67 -1.24 21.43
CA ALA A 328 -20.82 -2.66 21.75
C ALA A 328 -21.94 -2.96 22.77
N GLU A 329 -22.45 -1.96 23.50
CA GLU A 329 -23.52 -2.14 24.49
C GLU A 329 -24.94 -2.03 23.90
N ARG A 330 -25.11 -1.45 22.70
CA ARG A 330 -26.45 -1.18 22.14
C ARG A 330 -27.13 -2.36 21.44
N ASP A 331 -26.38 -3.43 21.14
CA ASP A 331 -26.92 -4.65 20.51
C ASP A 331 -27.26 -5.77 21.51
N THR A 332 -27.32 -5.45 22.81
CA THR A 332 -27.88 -6.39 23.79
C THR A 332 -29.41 -6.21 23.79
N PRO A 333 -30.23 -7.23 23.45
CA PRO A 333 -31.66 -7.14 23.72
C PRO A 333 -31.81 -6.95 25.24
N ALA A 334 -32.52 -5.88 25.62
CA ALA A 334 -32.71 -5.52 27.03
C ALA A 334 -33.13 -6.77 27.83
N PRO A 335 -32.43 -7.13 28.91
CA PRO A 335 -32.86 -8.23 29.75
C PRO A 335 -34.26 -7.92 30.27
N ALA A 336 -35.18 -8.88 30.10
CA ALA A 336 -36.53 -8.78 30.61
C ALA A 336 -36.49 -8.40 32.10
N ALA A 337 -37.32 -7.43 32.47
CA ALA A 337 -37.39 -6.90 33.83
C ALA A 337 -37.51 -8.03 34.87
N PRO A 338 -36.64 -8.09 35.88
CA PRO A 338 -36.77 -9.10 36.92
C PRO A 338 -38.00 -8.80 37.79
N ALA A 339 -38.78 -9.85 38.07
CA ALA A 339 -39.86 -9.80 39.05
C ALA A 339 -39.30 -9.45 40.45
N PRO A 340 -40.06 -8.72 41.29
CA PRO A 340 -39.56 -8.24 42.56
C PRO A 340 -39.42 -9.40 43.56
N ALA A 341 -38.24 -9.52 44.17
CA ALA A 341 -37.99 -10.40 45.32
C ALA A 341 -37.73 -9.55 46.58
N PRO A 342 -38.08 -10.04 47.78
CA PRO A 342 -38.20 -9.23 48.99
C PRO A 342 -36.86 -8.99 49.70
N ALA A 343 -36.91 -8.04 50.64
CA ALA A 343 -35.79 -7.38 51.29
C ALA A 343 -34.98 -8.22 52.31
N ALA A 344 -33.67 -7.89 52.33
CA ALA A 344 -32.73 -7.72 53.45
C ALA A 344 -32.33 -8.92 54.35
N SER A 345 -31.01 -9.13 54.50
CA SER A 345 -30.25 -8.77 55.73
C SER A 345 -28.73 -8.85 55.52
N ALA A 346 -27.97 -8.20 56.41
CA ALA A 346 -26.54 -7.90 56.34
C ALA A 346 -25.69 -8.67 57.38
N ALA A 347 -24.38 -8.81 57.12
CA ALA A 347 -23.23 -8.96 58.05
C ALA A 347 -22.04 -9.62 57.30
N ALA A 348 -20.75 -9.48 57.62
CA ALA A 348 -19.90 -8.56 58.37
C ALA A 348 -18.41 -8.97 58.08
N ALA A 349 -17.47 -8.12 58.46
CA ALA A 349 -16.01 -8.12 58.17
C ALA A 349 -15.14 -9.27 58.74
N SER A 350 -13.91 -9.43 58.22
CA SER A 350 -12.64 -9.55 58.99
C SER A 350 -11.38 -9.69 58.10
N ALA A 351 -10.21 -9.33 58.64
CA ALA A 351 -8.94 -9.02 57.95
C ALA A 351 -7.73 -9.87 58.45
N GLU A 352 -6.76 -10.13 57.52
CA GLU A 352 -5.25 -10.24 57.59
C GLU A 352 -4.55 -11.13 58.68
N PRO A 353 -3.21 -11.50 58.64
CA PRO A 353 -2.07 -11.03 57.82
C PRO A 353 -0.97 -12.08 57.39
N GLY A 354 0.07 -11.65 56.64
CA GLY A 354 1.41 -12.31 56.64
C GLY A 354 2.43 -11.87 55.54
N SER A 355 3.40 -10.99 55.90
CA SER A 355 4.42 -10.39 55.01
C SER A 355 5.78 -11.12 54.97
N ALA A 356 6.43 -11.17 53.79
CA ALA A 356 7.87 -11.40 53.63
C ALA A 356 8.50 -10.24 52.83
N ALA A 357 9.68 -9.79 53.25
CA ALA A 357 10.33 -8.57 52.82
C ALA A 357 10.71 -8.55 51.32
N GLU A 358 10.17 -7.58 50.58
CA GLU A 358 10.57 -7.26 49.20
C GLU A 358 11.95 -6.59 49.17
N ALA A 359 12.88 -7.17 48.43
CA ALA A 359 14.09 -6.49 48.00
C ALA A 359 13.68 -5.27 47.17
N ALA A 360 14.17 -4.08 47.54
CA ALA A 360 13.82 -2.82 46.88
C ALA A 360 14.07 -2.92 45.37
N ALA A 361 12.98 -2.98 44.59
CA ALA A 361 13.02 -3.05 43.14
C ALA A 361 13.62 -1.74 42.61
N ILE A 362 14.77 -1.83 41.95
CA ILE A 362 15.37 -0.68 41.27
C ILE A 362 14.56 -0.40 40.00
N ASP A 363 13.89 0.74 39.96
CA ASP A 363 13.27 1.25 38.74
C ASP A 363 14.34 1.80 37.79
N CYS A 364 14.61 1.04 36.74
CA CYS A 364 15.62 1.38 35.74
C CYS A 364 15.23 2.61 34.89
N ALA A 365 13.95 3.00 34.87
CA ALA A 365 13.50 4.19 34.14
C ALA A 365 13.94 5.50 34.82
N THR A 366 14.16 5.47 36.14
CA THR A 366 14.53 6.64 36.94
C THR A 366 16.01 6.63 37.36
N ALA A 367 16.63 5.45 37.51
CA ALA A 367 18.02 5.34 37.96
C ALA A 367 19.08 5.42 36.84
N CYS A 368 18.74 5.15 35.58
CA CYS A 368 19.69 5.10 34.47
C CYS A 368 19.66 6.38 33.61
N VAL A 369 20.72 7.20 33.68
CA VAL A 369 20.82 8.51 32.99
C VAL A 369 20.75 8.41 31.45
N ASN A 370 21.00 7.23 30.86
CA ASN A 370 20.91 6.98 29.41
C ASN A 370 20.02 5.76 29.07
N GLY A 371 19.12 5.35 29.98
CA GLY A 371 18.39 4.07 29.86
C GLY A 371 19.31 2.84 29.88
N CYS A 372 18.73 1.63 29.71
CA CYS A 372 19.48 0.36 29.66
C CYS A 372 20.25 0.14 28.33
N ILE A 373 20.77 1.21 27.72
CA ILE A 373 21.48 1.16 26.43
C ILE A 373 22.91 0.58 26.61
N ARG A 374 23.46 0.66 27.83
CA ARG A 374 24.77 0.11 28.20
C ARG A 374 24.64 -0.78 29.44
N PRO A 375 24.40 -2.09 29.27
CA PRO A 375 24.21 -3.02 30.40
C PRO A 375 25.40 -3.00 31.36
N ASP A 376 26.63 -2.91 30.83
CA ASP A 376 27.90 -2.82 31.55
C ASP A 376 27.98 -1.64 32.54
N ALA A 377 27.25 -0.56 32.26
CA ALA A 377 27.19 0.64 33.08
C ALA A 377 26.03 0.66 34.09
N CYS A 378 25.24 -0.42 34.21
CA CYS A 378 24.14 -0.47 35.16
C CYS A 378 24.65 -0.48 36.62
N PRO A 379 24.13 0.37 37.52
CA PRO A 379 24.58 0.45 38.91
C PRO A 379 24.26 -0.82 39.71
N SER A 380 23.27 -1.61 39.29
CA SER A 380 22.95 -2.90 39.91
C SER A 380 23.84 -4.02 39.38
N ALA A 381 24.67 -4.60 40.25
CA ALA A 381 25.49 -5.76 39.91
C ALA A 381 24.65 -7.01 39.58
N GLU A 382 23.52 -7.18 40.27
CA GLU A 382 22.60 -8.30 40.00
C GLU A 382 21.92 -8.17 38.64
N ALA A 383 21.47 -6.96 38.28
CA ALA A 383 20.86 -6.72 36.98
C ALA A 383 21.86 -6.93 35.83
N ARG A 384 23.13 -6.51 36.01
CA ARG A 384 24.21 -6.77 35.05
C ARG A 384 24.41 -8.26 34.79
N SER A 385 24.52 -9.05 35.86
CA SER A 385 24.72 -10.50 35.75
C SER A 385 23.55 -11.19 35.05
N ARG A 386 22.31 -10.76 35.29
CA ARG A 386 21.12 -11.30 34.61
C ARG A 386 21.10 -10.97 33.12
N VAL A 387 21.48 -9.75 32.74
CA VAL A 387 21.54 -9.35 31.33
C VAL A 387 22.67 -10.06 30.59
N GLU A 388 23.85 -10.20 31.20
CA GLU A 388 24.96 -10.97 30.61
C GLU A 388 24.61 -12.45 30.45
N ALA A 389 23.94 -13.06 31.43
CA ALA A 389 23.46 -14.44 31.33
C ALA A 389 22.43 -14.60 30.20
N LEU A 390 21.54 -13.62 30.03
CA LEU A 390 20.56 -13.61 28.93
C LEU A 390 21.24 -13.46 27.57
N LEU A 391 22.16 -12.50 27.41
CA LEU A 391 22.85 -12.24 26.14
C LEU A 391 23.79 -13.38 25.73
N SER A 392 24.39 -14.09 26.69
CA SER A 392 25.25 -15.25 26.43
C SER A 392 24.47 -16.55 26.25
N GLY A 393 23.25 -16.64 26.78
CA GLY A 393 22.41 -17.83 26.75
C GLY A 393 21.32 -17.84 25.67
N SER A 394 21.09 -16.73 24.97
CA SER A 394 20.01 -16.58 23.98
C SER A 394 20.56 -16.35 22.58
N SER A 395 19.90 -16.93 21.57
CA SER A 395 20.24 -16.68 20.17
C SER A 395 19.76 -15.29 19.73
N LEU A 396 20.31 -14.77 18.62
CA LEU A 396 19.86 -13.49 18.05
C LEU A 396 18.35 -13.52 17.72
N ASP A 397 17.85 -14.65 17.24
CA ASP A 397 16.43 -14.85 16.93
C ASP A 397 15.56 -14.79 18.19
N ASP A 398 16.02 -15.37 19.30
CA ASP A 398 15.33 -15.29 20.60
C ASP A 398 15.27 -13.85 21.12
N LEU A 399 16.37 -13.10 20.97
CA LEU A 399 16.43 -11.70 21.39
C LEU A 399 15.50 -10.81 20.54
N VAL A 400 15.40 -11.06 19.23
CA VAL A 400 14.47 -10.36 18.33
C VAL A 400 13.01 -10.72 18.63
N ALA A 401 12.72 -12.00 18.89
CA ALA A 401 11.41 -12.44 19.32
C ALA A 401 11.00 -11.78 20.65
N MET A 402 11.92 -11.71 21.63
CA MET A 402 11.70 -11.01 22.90
C MET A 402 11.46 -9.50 22.72
N ALA A 403 12.19 -8.84 21.82
CA ALA A 403 12.00 -7.42 21.53
C ALA A 403 10.63 -7.13 20.87
N THR A 404 10.19 -8.04 19.99
CA THR A 404 8.88 -7.96 19.33
C THR A 404 7.75 -8.22 20.32
N ASN A 405 7.89 -9.27 21.14
CA ASN A 405 6.99 -9.58 22.25
C ASN A 405 6.97 -8.45 23.29
N SER A 406 8.07 -7.69 23.44
CA SER A 406 8.12 -6.51 24.30
C SER A 406 7.32 -5.33 23.73
N LEU A 407 7.20 -5.19 22.40
CA LEU A 407 6.31 -4.19 21.79
C LEU A 407 4.85 -4.58 22.01
N GLU A 408 4.50 -5.85 21.78
CA GLU A 408 3.16 -6.38 22.04
C GLU A 408 2.80 -6.32 23.53
N ALA A 409 3.72 -6.70 24.43
CA ALA A 409 3.52 -6.61 25.88
C ALA A 409 3.43 -5.17 26.39
N ARG A 410 4.21 -4.23 25.83
CA ARG A 410 4.08 -2.79 26.16
C ARG A 410 2.76 -2.22 25.69
N THR A 411 2.29 -2.68 24.53
CA THR A 411 0.98 -2.31 23.97
C THR A 411 -0.14 -2.87 24.85
N ARG A 412 -0.08 -4.16 25.21
CA ARG A 412 -1.01 -4.84 26.14
C ARG A 412 -1.04 -4.19 27.53
N ALA A 413 0.12 -3.96 28.13
CA ALA A 413 0.22 -3.31 29.46
C ALA A 413 -0.25 -1.85 29.45
N ARG A 414 -0.22 -1.17 28.29
CA ARG A 414 -0.84 0.15 28.14
C ARG A 414 -2.36 0.04 28.13
N PHE A 415 -2.92 -0.91 27.38
CA PHE A 415 -4.36 -1.19 27.38
C PHE A 415 -4.89 -1.61 28.76
N GLU A 416 -4.17 -2.48 29.48
CA GLU A 416 -4.57 -2.93 30.84
C GLU A 416 -4.60 -1.77 31.85
N ARG A 417 -3.70 -0.79 31.71
CA ARG A 417 -3.70 0.44 32.53
C ARG A 417 -4.84 1.38 32.20
N GLU A 418 -5.21 1.50 30.93
CA GLU A 418 -6.32 2.36 30.49
C GLU A 418 -7.70 1.74 30.84
N MET A 419 -7.78 0.42 31.01
CA MET A 419 -9.03 -0.33 31.26
C MET A 419 -9.25 -0.80 32.72
N GLY A 420 -8.28 -0.59 33.61
CA GLY A 420 -8.43 -0.83 35.05
C GLY A 420 -8.56 -2.29 35.50
N ARG A 421 -8.29 -3.27 34.64
CA ARG A 421 -8.25 -4.71 34.98
C ARG A 421 -7.21 -5.47 34.15
N PRO A 422 -6.48 -6.43 34.74
CA PRO A 422 -5.61 -7.33 33.99
C PRO A 422 -6.45 -8.29 33.13
N LEU A 423 -6.04 -8.50 31.88
CA LEU A 423 -6.59 -9.53 31.00
C LEU A 423 -5.86 -10.84 31.34
N GLU A 424 -6.57 -11.85 31.86
CA GLU A 424 -6.04 -13.22 31.98
C GLU A 424 -5.82 -13.86 30.61
#